data_AF-A0A941KAA8-F1
#
_entry.id   AF-A0A941KAA8-F1
#
_cell.length_a   1.000
_cell.length_b   1.000
_cell.length_c   1.000
_cell.angle_alpha   90.00
_cell.angle_beta   90.00
_cell.angle_gamma   90.00
#
_symmetry.space_group_name_H-M   'P 1'
#
loop_
_entity.id
_entity.type
_entity.pdbx_description
1 polymer ?
#
loop_
_entity_poly.entity_id
_entity_poly.type
_entity_poly.pdbx_seq_one_letter_code
_entity_poly.pdbx_strand_id
1 'polypeptide(L)' 'MPRRIWVKCACGHEADFEISEYVKTSREFLFPRLVCKRCGQRGAAVDMIVYWDAGPGGWTRSR' A
#
# COMPACT_ATOMS: atom_id res chain seq x y z
N MET A 1 -12.43 7.09 4.15
CA MET A 1 -11.88 5.72 4.37
C MET A 1 -10.68 5.54 3.45
N PRO A 2 -9.62 4.81 3.83
CA PRO A 2 -8.48 4.61 2.95
C PRO A 2 -8.91 3.69 1.81
N ARG A 3 -8.83 4.19 0.58
CA ARG A 3 -9.37 3.50 -0.60
C ARG A 3 -8.29 2.69 -1.33
N ARG A 4 -7.05 3.15 -1.25
CA ARG A 4 -5.94 2.58 -2.03
C ARG A 4 -4.65 2.64 -1.23
N ILE A 5 -3.80 1.64 -1.42
CA ILE A 5 -2.42 1.66 -0.95
C ILE A 5 -1.54 1.53 -2.19
N TRP A 6 -0.51 2.36 -2.26
CA TRP A 6 0.63 2.15 -3.14
C TRP A 6 1.78 1.59 -2.31
N VAL A 7 2.49 0.61 -2.86
CA VAL A 7 3.65 -0.02 -2.24
C VAL A 7 4.79 -0.12 -3.24
N LYS A 8 6.01 -0.01 -2.74
CA LYS A 8 7.25 -0.22 -3.50
C LYS A 8 8.07 -1.34 -2.90
N CYS A 9 8.45 -2.29 -3.75
CA CYS A 9 9.36 -3.37 -3.41
C CYS A 9 10.83 -2.94 -3.55
N ALA A 10 11.73 -3.58 -2.81
CA ALA A 10 13.18 -3.42 -2.91
C ALA A 10 13.73 -3.63 -4.34
N CYS A 11 13.08 -4.49 -5.14
CA CYS A 11 13.43 -4.70 -6.56
C CYS A 11 13.01 -3.54 -7.48
N GLY A 12 12.45 -2.46 -6.94
CA GLY A 12 11.95 -1.31 -7.68
C GLY A 12 10.58 -1.50 -8.31
N HIS A 13 9.91 -2.65 -8.10
CA HIS A 13 8.53 -2.85 -8.54
C HIS A 13 7.56 -2.08 -7.66
N GLU A 14 6.61 -1.39 -8.28
CA GLU A 14 5.61 -0.57 -7.64
C GLU A 14 4.23 -1.11 -8.00
N ALA A 15 3.32 -1.12 -7.04
CA ALA A 15 1.96 -1.60 -7.23
C ALA A 15 0.99 -0.82 -6.36
N ASP A 16 -0.21 -0.59 -6.89
CA ASP A 16 -1.34 -0.08 -6.14
C ASP A 16 -2.45 -1.12 -6.01
N PHE A 17 -3.11 -1.14 -4.86
CA PHE A 17 -4.25 -2.02 -4.63
C PHE A 17 -5.28 -1.34 -3.73
N GLU A 18 -6.54 -1.70 -3.93
CA GLU A 18 -7.64 -1.21 -3.11
C GLU A 18 -7.70 -1.97 -1.79
N ILE A 19 -8.08 -1.25 -0.74
CA ILE A 19 -8.19 -1.78 0.62
C ILE A 19 -9.64 -1.67 1.05
N SER A 20 -10.17 -2.78 1.57
CA SER A 20 -11.47 -2.76 2.23
C SER A 20 -11.33 -2.17 3.64
N GLU A 21 -12.45 -1.68 4.18
CA GLU A 21 -12.53 -1.00 5.47
C GLU A 21 -12.03 -1.84 6.65
N TYR A 22 -11.97 -3.17 6.49
CA TYR A 22 -11.56 -4.12 7.52
C TYR A 22 -10.05 -4.39 7.55
N VAL A 23 -9.27 -3.91 6.57
CA VAL A 23 -7.85 -4.21 6.47
C VAL A 23 -7.03 -3.20 7.28
N LYS A 24 -6.19 -3.71 8.19
CA LYS A 24 -5.19 -2.88 8.90
C LYS A 24 -4.18 -2.31 7.89
N THR A 25 -4.01 -0.99 7.88
CA THR A 25 -3.15 -0.28 6.92
C THR A 25 -1.75 0.05 7.47
N SER A 26 -1.38 -0.46 8.65
CA SER A 26 -0.05 -0.21 9.22
C SER A 26 1.04 -0.95 8.46
N ARG A 27 2.24 -0.35 8.39
CA ARG A 27 3.40 -0.95 7.72
C ARG A 27 3.75 -2.30 8.35
N GLU A 28 3.74 -2.42 9.68
CA GLU A 28 4.08 -3.68 10.37
C GLU A 28 3.07 -4.80 10.07
N PHE A 29 1.82 -4.44 9.78
CA PHE A 29 0.81 -5.42 9.38
C PHE A 29 0.97 -5.83 7.92
N LEU A 30 1.12 -4.87 7.00
CA LEU A 30 1.09 -5.15 5.57
C LEU A 30 2.41 -5.72 5.04
N PHE A 31 3.56 -5.15 5.41
CA PHE A 31 4.85 -5.49 4.82
C PHE A 31 5.15 -7.00 4.87
N PRO A 32 5.11 -7.68 6.03
CA PRO A 32 5.39 -9.12 6.10
C PRO A 32 4.37 -10.00 5.37
N ARG A 33 3.21 -9.45 4.97
CA ARG A 33 2.17 -10.16 4.22
C ARG A 33 2.26 -9.94 2.71
N LEU A 34 2.88 -8.84 2.28
CA LEU A 34 3.04 -8.53 0.87
C LEU A 34 4.09 -9.44 0.23
N VAL A 35 3.74 -9.96 -0.95
CA VAL A 35 4.63 -10.73 -1.81
C VAL A 35 4.75 -9.98 -3.13
N CYS A 36 5.97 -9.63 -3.50
CA CYS A 36 6.21 -8.96 -4.77
C CYS A 36 6.03 -9.95 -5.92
N LYS A 37 5.04 -9.73 -6.81
CA LYS A 37 4.82 -10.59 -7.99
C LYS A 37 5.97 -10.60 -8.99
N ARG A 38 6.84 -9.58 -8.97
CA ARG A 38 8.02 -9.48 -9.84
C ARG A 38 9.20 -10.33 -9.36
N CYS A 39 9.68 -10.13 -8.13
CA CYS A 39 10.85 -10.85 -7.58
C CYS A 39 10.50 -12.03 -6.67
N GLY A 40 9.21 -12.27 -6.38
CA GLY A 40 8.73 -13.33 -5.48
C GLY A 40 9.01 -13.10 -3.99
N GLN A 41 9.71 -12.02 -3.62
CA GLN A 41 10.15 -11.80 -2.26
C GLN A 41 8.99 -11.32 -1.37
N ARG A 42 8.80 -12.03 -0.25
CA ARG A 42 7.84 -11.68 0.81
C ARG A 42 8.48 -10.68 1.76
N GLY A 43 7.73 -9.68 2.23
CA GLY A 43 8.29 -8.66 3.13
C GLY A 43 9.20 -7.65 2.44
N ALA A 44 9.30 -7.68 1.11
CA ALA A 44 10.24 -6.86 0.36
C ALA A 44 9.76 -5.42 0.11
N ALA A 45 8.58 -5.06 0.62
CA ALA A 45 8.11 -3.68 0.56
C ALA A 45 9.06 -2.79 1.37
N VAL A 46 9.63 -1.78 0.72
CA VAL A 46 10.53 -0.78 1.33
C VAL A 46 9.81 0.55 1.55
N ASP A 47 8.74 0.81 0.80
CA ASP A 47 7.93 2.00 0.97
C ASP A 47 6.44 1.73 0.73
N MET A 48 5.60 2.57 1.32
CA MET A 48 4.16 2.46 1.26
C MET A 48 3.49 3.81 1.51
N ILE A 49 2.48 4.11 0.69
CA ILE A 49 1.64 5.30 0.81
C ILE A 49 0.18 4.84 0.88
N VAL A 50 -0.53 5.32 1.89
CA VAL A 50 -1.97 5.07 2.05
C VAL A 50 -2.73 6.28 1.51
N TYR A 51 -3.62 6.06 0.56
CA TYR A 51 -4.50 7.09 0.02
C TYR A 51 -5.85 7.04 0.72
N TRP A 52 -6.18 8.16 1.36
CA TRP A 52 -7.47 8.37 2.00
C TRP A 52 -8.44 8.98 1.00
N ASP A 53 -9.61 8.37 0.89
CA ASP A 53 -10.72 9.00 0.18
C ASP A 53 -11.16 10.22 0.99
N ALA A 54 -10.94 11.41 0.43
CA ALA A 54 -11.22 12.69 1.07
C ALA A 54 -12.66 13.19 0.79
N GLY A 55 -13.53 12.37 0.20
CA GLY A 55 -14.86 12.80 -0.22
C GLY A 55 -14.85 13.51 -1.58
N PRO A 56 -15.98 14.11 -2.02
CA PRO A 56 -16.10 14.73 -3.33
C PRO A 56 -15.23 16.00 -3.41
N GLY A 57 -13.96 15.85 -3.79
CA GLY A 57 -13.01 16.96 -3.83
C GLY A 57 -11.54 16.65 -4.15
N GLY A 58 -11.13 15.38 -4.23
CA GLY A 58 -9.81 15.00 -4.72
C GLY A 58 -8.89 14.35 -3.69
N TRP A 59 -7.98 13.52 -4.19
CA TRP A 59 -7.12 12.63 -3.41
C TRP A 59 -6.01 13.41 -2.67
N THR A 60 -6.02 13.39 -1.34
CA THR A 60 -4.95 14.01 -0.53
C THR A 60 -3.94 12.93 -0.11
N ARG A 61 -2.66 13.11 -0.47
CA ARG A 61 -1.56 12.27 0.02
C ARG A 61 -1.29 12.60 1.49
N SER A 62 -1.47 11.64 2.40
CA SER A 62 -0.87 11.73 3.73
C SER A 62 0.61 11.38 3.62
N ARG A 63 1.48 12.34 3.98
CA ARG A 63 2.93 12.18 4.03
C ARG A 63 3.35 11.31 5.21
#